data_AF-A0A6B3GAH9-F1
#
_entry.id   AF-A0A6B3GAH9-F1
#
_cell.length_a   1.000
_cell.length_b   1.000
_cell.length_c   1.000
_cell.angle_alpha   90.00
_cell.angle_beta   90.00
_cell.angle_gamma   90.00
#
_symmetry.space_group_name_H-M   'P 1'
#
loop_
_entity.id
_entity.type
_entity.pdbx_description
1 polymer ?
#
loop_
_entity_poly.entity_id
_entity_poly.type
_entity_poly.pdbx_seq_one_letter_code
_entity_poly.pdbx_strand_id
1 'polypeptide(L)'
;DDIREIVAYAAERHIRVVPEIDIPGHSQAAISAYPELGNTDVVDTTALSVWDTWGVNPNVLAPTDDTLRFFEGVLEEVLELFPAETSPFVHMGGDECPKDQWKESPLAQARIAELGVKDEDGLQSWFIR
;
A
#
# COMPACT_ATOMS: atom_id res chain seq x y z
N ASP A 1 -22.12 -2.00 -0.93
CA ASP A 1 -22.89 -3.14 -0.43
C ASP A 1 -22.41 -4.48 -0.97
N ASP A 2 -21.98 -4.56 -2.23
CA ASP A 2 -21.47 -5.78 -2.88
C ASP A 2 -20.42 -6.54 -2.05
N ILE A 3 -19.44 -5.86 -1.46
CA ILE A 3 -18.43 -6.49 -0.59
C ILE A 3 -19.08 -7.19 0.61
N ARG A 4 -20.04 -6.53 1.26
CA ARG A 4 -20.74 -7.09 2.43
C ARG A 4 -21.58 -8.30 2.02
N GLU A 5 -22.21 -8.27 0.84
CA GLU A 5 -22.92 -9.42 0.28
C GLU A 5 -21.98 -10.62 0.08
N ILE A 6 -20.81 -10.40 -0.53
CA ILE A 6 -19.80 -11.44 -0.76
C ILE A 6 -19.33 -12.05 0.57
N VAL A 7 -18.99 -11.21 1.55
CA VAL A 7 -18.54 -11.67 2.88
C VAL A 7 -19.62 -12.48 3.57
N ALA A 8 -20.87 -12.02 3.59
CA ALA A 8 -21.99 -12.72 4.21
C ALA A 8 -22.27 -14.07 3.52
N TYR A 9 -22.32 -14.08 2.19
CA TYR A 9 -22.57 -15.28 1.40
C TYR A 9 -21.48 -16.35 1.60
N ALA A 10 -20.22 -15.92 1.69
CA ALA A 10 -19.10 -16.80 1.99
C ALA A 10 -19.17 -17.36 3.42
N ALA A 11 -19.54 -16.53 4.40
CA ALA A 11 -19.66 -16.93 5.80
C ALA A 11 -20.73 -18.02 6.03
N GLU A 12 -21.87 -17.93 5.35
CA GLU A 12 -22.91 -18.99 5.35
C GLU A 12 -22.38 -20.36 4.88
N ARG A 13 -21.27 -20.37 4.14
CA ARG A 13 -20.63 -21.56 3.57
C ARG A 13 -19.33 -21.92 4.28
N HIS A 14 -19.07 -21.31 5.44
CA HIS A 14 -17.83 -21.50 6.22
C HIS A 14 -16.56 -21.10 5.44
N ILE A 15 -16.69 -20.19 4.48
CA ILE A 15 -15.56 -19.60 3.73
C ILE A 15 -15.22 -18.25 4.36
N ARG A 16 -13.95 -18.01 4.63
CA ARG A 16 -13.45 -16.70 5.07
C ARG A 16 -12.92 -15.93 3.87
N VAL A 17 -13.34 -14.68 3.75
CA VAL A 17 -12.79 -13.74 2.77
C VAL A 17 -11.75 -12.89 3.48
N VAL A 18 -10.50 -12.97 3.04
CA VAL A 18 -9.39 -12.18 3.61
C VAL A 18 -9.11 -11.05 2.61
N PRO A 19 -9.32 -9.78 2.99
CA PRO A 19 -9.00 -8.66 2.12
C PRO A 19 -7.48 -8.49 2.00
N GLU A 20 -7.05 -7.98 0.85
CA GLU A 20 -5.68 -7.58 0.60
C GLU A 20 -5.63 -6.14 0.11
N ILE A 21 -4.78 -5.33 0.75
CA ILE A 21 -4.39 -3.99 0.29
C ILE A 21 -2.88 -3.99 0.19
N ASP A 22 -2.35 -4.17 -1.01
CA ASP A 22 -0.92 -4.35 -1.25
C ASP A 22 -0.16 -3.01 -1.19
N ILE A 23 0.79 -2.93 -0.25
CA ILE A 23 1.66 -1.78 -0.01
C ILE A 23 3.06 -2.25 0.37
N PRO A 24 4.13 -1.48 0.11
CA PRO A 24 4.16 -0.21 -0.63
C PRO A 24 4.37 -0.39 -2.15
N GLY A 25 4.57 -1.63 -2.61
CA GLY A 25 4.56 -2.00 -4.02
C GLY A 25 3.14 -1.92 -4.62
N HIS A 26 3.00 -2.29 -5.90
CA HIS A 26 1.71 -2.46 -6.59
C HIS A 26 0.70 -1.29 -6.48
N SER A 27 1.17 -0.09 -6.14
CA SER A 27 0.31 1.00 -5.67
C SER A 27 0.03 2.08 -6.73
N GLN A 28 0.45 1.90 -7.99
CA GLN A 28 0.28 2.96 -9.00
C GLN A 28 -1.19 3.34 -9.25
N ALA A 29 -2.15 2.43 -9.07
CA ALA A 29 -3.56 2.80 -9.17
C ALA A 29 -3.94 3.85 -8.11
N ALA A 30 -3.47 3.69 -6.87
CA ALA A 30 -3.67 4.66 -5.80
C ALA A 30 -2.91 5.96 -6.06
N ILE A 31 -1.64 5.88 -6.52
CA ILE A 31 -0.83 7.06 -6.87
C ILE A 31 -1.45 7.84 -8.04
N SER A 32 -2.02 7.15 -9.04
CA SER A 32 -2.69 7.82 -10.15
C SER A 32 -3.94 8.59 -9.71
N ALA A 33 -4.67 8.06 -8.71
CA ALA A 33 -5.82 8.73 -8.11
C ALA A 33 -5.41 9.88 -7.17
N TYR A 34 -4.33 9.70 -6.42
CA TYR A 34 -3.79 10.62 -5.43
C TYR A 34 -2.27 10.76 -5.64
N PRO A 35 -1.82 11.63 -6.56
CA PRO A 35 -0.40 11.76 -6.94
C PRO A 35 0.55 12.06 -5.78
N GLU A 36 0.06 12.67 -4.71
CA GLU A 36 0.79 12.96 -3.48
C GLU A 36 1.25 11.71 -2.72
N LEU A 37 0.66 10.54 -2.97
CA LEU A 37 1.05 9.27 -2.31
C LEU A 37 2.35 8.67 -2.87
N GLY A 38 2.79 9.10 -4.06
CA GLY A 38 4.00 8.61 -4.71
C GLY A 38 5.25 9.45 -4.41
N ASN A 39 6.40 9.03 -4.92
CA ASN A 39 7.68 9.74 -4.75
C ASN A 39 7.77 10.97 -5.68
N THR A 40 7.04 12.03 -5.31
CA THR A 40 6.92 13.30 -6.07
C THR A 40 8.23 14.06 -6.28
N ASP A 41 9.26 13.73 -5.51
CA ASP A 41 10.60 14.31 -5.58
C ASP A 41 11.52 13.63 -6.61
N VAL A 42 11.07 12.53 -7.23
CA VAL A 42 11.83 11.78 -8.25
C VAL A 42 11.07 11.55 -9.56
N VAL A 43 9.74 11.42 -9.50
CA VAL A 43 8.89 11.18 -10.68
C VAL A 43 7.73 12.17 -10.70
N ASP A 44 7.33 12.61 -11.89
CA ASP A 44 6.08 13.35 -12.09
C ASP A 44 4.87 12.42 -11.90
N THR A 45 4.43 12.27 -10.65
CA THR A 45 3.30 11.40 -10.29
C THR A 45 1.98 11.88 -10.87
N THR A 46 1.86 13.17 -11.23
CA THR A 46 0.65 13.74 -11.83
C THR A 46 0.45 13.30 -13.29
N ALA A 47 1.52 12.84 -13.94
CA ALA A 47 1.49 12.27 -15.28
C ALA A 47 1.22 10.77 -15.30
N LEU A 48 1.18 10.10 -14.14
CA LEU A 48 0.93 8.66 -14.06
C LEU A 48 -0.57 8.36 -14.25
N SER A 49 -0.89 7.53 -15.25
CA SER A 49 -2.18 6.86 -15.36
C SER A 49 -2.18 5.55 -14.56
N VAL A 50 -3.35 4.93 -14.41
CA VAL A 50 -3.43 3.52 -14.00
C VAL A 50 -2.57 2.70 -14.97
N TRP A 51 -1.74 1.83 -14.41
CA TRP A 51 -0.78 1.03 -15.19
C TRP A 51 -1.52 0.00 -16.05
N ASP A 52 -1.21 -0.03 -17.34
CA ASP A 52 -1.93 -0.79 -18.37
C ASP A 52 -1.13 -1.97 -18.95
N THR A 53 0.01 -2.29 -18.34
CA THR A 53 0.87 -3.43 -18.69
C THR A 53 1.09 -4.36 -17.49
N TRP A 54 1.64 -5.54 -17.73
CA TRP A 54 1.94 -6.55 -16.71
C TRP A 54 3.37 -6.42 -16.18
N GLY A 55 3.64 -7.12 -15.07
CA GLY A 55 4.97 -7.22 -14.47
C GLY A 55 5.20 -6.25 -13.30
N VAL A 56 6.43 -6.22 -12.81
CA VAL A 56 6.83 -5.41 -11.66
C VAL A 56 6.77 -3.93 -12.01
N ASN A 57 5.99 -3.17 -11.24
CA ASN A 57 5.83 -1.74 -11.41
C ASN A 57 6.88 -0.97 -10.57
N PRO A 58 7.65 -0.04 -11.17
CA PRO A 58 8.63 0.76 -10.43
C PRO A 58 8.02 1.86 -9.54
N ASN A 59 6.75 2.23 -9.74
CA ASN A 59 6.08 3.28 -8.99
C ASN A 59 5.55 2.73 -7.67
N VAL A 60 6.24 3.07 -6.58
CA VAL A 60 5.95 2.64 -5.21
C VAL A 60 5.49 3.83 -4.37
N LEU A 61 4.84 3.56 -3.24
CA LEU A 61 4.42 4.62 -2.32
C LEU A 61 5.62 5.38 -1.73
N ALA A 62 5.45 6.69 -1.50
CA ALA A 62 6.41 7.46 -0.73
C ALA A 62 6.28 7.17 0.77
N PRO A 63 7.38 7.05 1.52
CA PRO A 63 7.38 6.74 2.95
C PRO A 63 7.09 7.98 3.81
N THR A 64 5.99 8.66 3.53
CA THR A 64 5.57 9.90 4.23
C THR A 64 4.51 9.58 5.28
N ASP A 65 4.37 10.48 6.26
CA ASP A 65 3.29 10.34 7.23
C ASP A 65 1.91 10.59 6.60
N ASP A 66 1.82 11.36 5.50
CA ASP A 66 0.58 11.55 4.75
C ASP A 66 0.14 10.25 4.08
N THR A 67 1.08 9.52 3.49
CA THR A 67 0.84 8.19 2.94
C THR A 67 0.36 7.23 4.03
N LEU A 68 1.03 7.20 5.18
CA LEU A 68 0.62 6.34 6.29
C LEU A 68 -0.79 6.69 6.79
N ARG A 69 -1.11 7.98 6.98
CA ARG A 69 -2.45 8.43 7.36
C ARG A 69 -3.51 8.05 6.34
N PHE A 70 -3.19 8.13 5.05
CA PHE A 70 -4.11 7.71 3.99
C PHE A 70 -4.45 6.22 4.13
N PHE A 71 -3.45 5.36 4.28
CA PHE A 71 -3.68 3.92 4.42
C PHE A 71 -4.27 3.53 5.77
N GLU A 72 -4.04 4.29 6.83
CA GLU A 72 -4.78 4.15 8.09
C GLU A 72 -6.29 4.30 7.84
N GLY A 73 -6.72 5.36 7.14
CA GLY A 73 -8.14 5.54 6.77
C GLY A 73 -8.68 4.44 5.87
N VAL A 74 -7.89 3.97 4.88
CA VAL A 74 -8.28 2.83 4.04
C VAL A 74 -8.49 1.57 4.89
N LEU A 75 -7.59 1.32 5.85
CA LEU A 75 -7.69 0.14 6.72
C LEU A 75 -8.87 0.25 7.69
N GLU A 76 -9.20 1.43 8.18
CA GLU A 76 -10.44 1.64 8.97
C GLU A 76 -11.68 1.21 8.18
N GLU A 77 -11.81 1.65 6.92
CA GLU A 77 -12.93 1.22 6.06
C GLU A 77 -12.91 -0.29 5.76
N VAL A 78 -11.72 -0.87 5.54
CA VAL A 78 -11.57 -2.32 5.35
C VAL A 78 -12.03 -3.08 6.59
N LEU A 79 -11.66 -2.65 7.79
CA LEU A 79 -12.06 -3.32 9.02
C LEU A 79 -13.58 -3.26 9.26
N GLU A 80 -14.26 -2.20 8.80
CA GLU A 80 -15.73 -2.14 8.82
C GLU A 80 -16.39 -3.11 7.82
N LEU A 81 -15.74 -3.36 6.68
CA LEU A 81 -16.25 -4.24 5.63
C LEU A 81 -15.96 -5.73 5.90
N PHE A 82 -14.90 -6.03 6.65
CA PHE A 82 -14.40 -7.37 6.94
C PHE A 82 -14.30 -7.61 8.46
N PRO A 83 -15.42 -7.89 9.15
CA PRO A 83 -15.44 -8.06 10.60
C PRO A 83 -14.55 -9.23 11.08
N ALA A 84 -13.91 -9.08 12.24
CA ALA A 84 -12.97 -10.05 12.77
C ALA A 84 -13.57 -11.45 13.01
N GLU A 85 -14.88 -11.54 13.23
CA GLU A 85 -15.59 -12.83 13.40
C GLU A 85 -15.52 -13.69 12.13
N THR A 86 -15.56 -13.06 10.95
CA THR A 86 -15.53 -13.74 9.65
C THR A 86 -14.17 -13.62 8.96
N SER A 87 -13.42 -12.55 9.25
CA SER A 87 -12.20 -12.14 8.55
C SER A 87 -11.16 -11.61 9.54
N PRO A 88 -10.53 -12.49 10.36
CA PRO A 88 -9.60 -12.08 11.41
C PRO A 88 -8.22 -11.60 10.89
N PHE A 89 -8.01 -11.59 9.58
CA PHE A 89 -6.75 -11.23 8.95
C PHE A 89 -7.00 -10.18 7.86
N VAL A 90 -6.04 -9.28 7.69
CA VAL A 90 -5.89 -8.39 6.53
C VAL A 90 -4.52 -8.68 5.93
N HIS A 91 -4.46 -8.90 4.62
CA HIS A 91 -3.21 -9.09 3.91
C HIS A 91 -2.67 -7.72 3.47
N MET A 92 -1.41 -7.43 3.78
CA MET A 92 -0.79 -6.14 3.45
C MET A 92 0.04 -6.19 2.15
N GLY A 93 0.06 -7.34 1.48
CA GLY A 93 0.94 -7.60 0.33
C GLY A 93 2.41 -7.50 0.74
N GLY A 94 3.13 -6.57 0.11
CA GLY A 94 4.53 -6.26 0.40
C GLY A 94 5.52 -7.01 -0.49
N ASP A 95 5.04 -7.73 -1.50
CA ASP A 95 5.88 -8.27 -2.56
C ASP A 95 6.29 -7.19 -3.57
N GLU A 96 7.23 -7.57 -4.44
CA GLU A 96 7.71 -6.80 -5.59
C GLU A 96 7.71 -5.26 -5.43
N CYS A 97 8.40 -4.77 -4.40
CA CYS A 97 8.64 -3.35 -4.17
C CYS A 97 10.08 -2.98 -4.61
N PRO A 98 10.29 -2.53 -5.87
CA PRO A 98 11.54 -1.94 -6.32
C PRO A 98 11.97 -0.76 -5.46
N LYS A 99 13.27 -0.69 -5.17
CA LYS A 99 13.82 0.34 -4.27
C LYS A 99 14.37 1.56 -5.00
N ASP A 100 14.30 1.59 -6.33
CA ASP A 100 14.99 2.60 -7.14
C ASP A 100 14.45 4.02 -6.86
N GLN A 101 13.14 4.19 -6.75
CA GLN A 101 12.55 5.49 -6.37
C GLN A 101 12.98 5.94 -4.98
N TRP A 102 13.04 5.03 -3.99
CA TRP A 102 13.49 5.38 -2.65
C TRP A 102 14.99 5.67 -2.56
N LYS A 103 15.81 5.01 -3.37
CA LYS A 103 17.25 5.32 -3.48
C LYS A 103 17.49 6.71 -4.04
N GLU A 104 16.66 7.14 -4.99
CA GLU A 104 16.78 8.45 -5.64
C GLU A 104 16.10 9.57 -4.84
N SER A 105 15.08 9.26 -4.03
CA SER A 105 14.25 10.22 -3.29
C SER A 105 14.99 10.80 -2.07
N PRO A 106 15.31 12.11 -2.06
CA PRO A 106 15.84 12.76 -0.87
C PRO A 106 14.92 12.61 0.35
N LEU A 107 13.60 12.57 0.14
CA LEU A 107 12.62 12.35 1.21
C LEU A 107 12.79 10.96 1.83
N ALA A 108 12.83 9.91 1.01
CA ALA A 108 12.98 8.54 1.50
C ALA A 108 14.32 8.33 2.20
N GLN A 109 15.40 8.90 1.66
CA GLN A 109 16.73 8.86 2.30
C GLN A 109 16.75 9.60 3.65
N ALA A 110 16.07 10.74 3.75
CA ALA A 110 15.92 11.44 5.02
C ALA A 110 15.15 10.61 6.05
N ARG A 111 14.07 9.93 5.62
CA ARG A 111 13.31 9.02 6.48
C ARG A 111 14.15 7.82 6.95
N ILE A 112 14.98 7.23 6.09
CA ILE A 112 15.94 6.18 6.47
C ILE A 112 16.86 6.65 7.60
N ALA A 113 17.44 7.84 7.45
CA ALA A 113 18.34 8.43 8.44
C ALA A 113 17.62 8.74 9.76
N GLU A 114 16.40 9.27 9.70
CA GLU A 114 15.55 9.56 10.87
C GLU A 114 15.22 8.30 11.68
N LEU A 115 14.85 7.22 10.99
CA LEU A 115 14.48 5.95 11.61
C LEU A 115 15.70 5.14 12.09
N GLY A 116 16.91 5.52 11.66
CA GLY A 116 18.14 4.78 11.96
C GLY A 116 18.15 3.37 11.33
N VAL A 117 17.44 3.16 10.24
CA VAL A 117 17.45 1.90 9.48
C VAL A 117 18.61 1.89 8.49
N LYS A 118 19.03 0.70 8.06
CA LYS A 118 20.26 0.52 7.29
C LYS A 118 20.16 1.02 5.84
N ASP A 119 19.02 0.75 5.20
CA ASP A 119 18.79 0.90 3.76
C ASP A 119 17.28 0.84 3.46
N GLU A 120 16.93 0.83 2.17
CA GLU A 120 15.56 0.80 1.68
C GLU A 120 14.79 -0.48 2.06
N ASP A 121 15.48 -1.60 2.30
CA ASP A 121 14.83 -2.81 2.82
C ASP A 121 14.45 -2.62 4.30
N GLY A 122 15.30 -1.93 5.06
CA GLY A 122 14.97 -1.45 6.40
C GLY A 122 13.78 -0.48 6.40
N LEU A 123 13.69 0.42 5.42
CA LEU A 123 12.57 1.32 5.23
C LEU A 123 11.27 0.56 4.90
N GLN A 124 11.32 -0.43 4.01
CA GLN A 124 10.16 -1.29 3.73
C GLN A 124 9.70 -2.02 4.99
N SER A 125 10.64 -2.59 5.75
CA SER A 125 10.29 -3.27 7.00
C SER A 125 9.66 -2.33 8.03
N TRP A 126 10.03 -1.05 8.05
CA TRP A 126 9.38 -0.07 8.91
C TRP A 126 7.98 0.26 8.40
N PHE A 127 7.80 0.44 7.09
CA PHE A 127 6.52 0.79 6.48
C PHE A 127 5.41 -0.23 6.76
N ILE A 128 5.77 -1.52 6.89
CA ILE A 128 4.83 -2.62 7.13
C ILE A 128 4.55 -2.87 8.62
N ARG A 129 5.37 -2.34 9.54
CA ARG A 129 5.29 -2.61 10.98
C ARG A 129 4.44 -1.60 11.72
#